data_AF-A0A5R8MK34-F1
#
_entry.id   AF-A0A5R8MK34-F1
#
_cell.length_a   1.000
_cell.length_b   1.000
_cell.length_c   1.000
_cell.angle_alpha   90.00
_cell.angle_beta   90.00
_cell.angle_gamma   90.00
#
_symmetry.space_group_name_H-M   'P 1'
#
loop_
_entity.id
_entity.type
_entity.pdbx_description
1 polymer ?
#
loop_
_entity_poly.entity_id
_entity_poly.type
_entity_poly.pdbx_seq_one_letter_code
_entity_poly.pdbx_strand_id
1 'polypeptide(L)'
;MISYAGLATALRLVERAGLEHLVGEQMVPAAADGVNAPAKLALIVAGMACGADSINDLDTLRHGGMGELFDGISAPSTLGSFLRAFTWGNVRQRDKVARQMFAALAQHTPLLPGKEVLAYLDIDSMQRCTYGHAKQGSGFGHTKNPRQKCPGPRAERAC
;
A
#
# COMPACT_ATOMS: atom_id res chain seq x y z
N MET A 1 -7.97 20.16 -18.87
CA MET A 1 -8.34 20.13 -17.44
C MET A 1 -7.15 19.57 -16.68
N ILE A 2 -6.63 20.29 -15.69
CA ILE A 2 -5.68 19.72 -14.73
C ILE A 2 -6.54 19.00 -13.70
N SER A 3 -6.87 17.73 -13.96
CA SER A 3 -7.85 16.94 -13.19
C SER A 3 -7.41 16.62 -11.75
N TYR A 4 -6.18 16.99 -11.38
CA TYR A 4 -5.56 16.64 -10.10
C TYR A 4 -4.94 17.86 -9.40
N ALA A 5 -5.64 19.00 -9.37
CA ALA A 5 -5.16 20.25 -8.76
C ALA A 5 -4.67 20.08 -7.29
N GLY A 6 -5.12 19.03 -6.59
CA GLY A 6 -4.66 18.68 -5.25
C GLY A 6 -3.43 17.77 -5.17
N LEU A 7 -3.02 17.10 -6.26
CA LEU A 7 -1.93 16.12 -6.19
C LEU A 7 -0.59 16.77 -5.88
N ALA A 8 -0.26 17.89 -6.50
CA ALA A 8 0.99 18.61 -6.19
C ALA A 8 1.09 18.97 -4.70
N THR A 9 -0.02 19.40 -4.09
CA THR A 9 -0.09 19.69 -2.66
C THR A 9 0.00 18.40 -1.82
N ALA A 10 -0.64 17.32 -2.24
CA ALA A 10 -0.57 16.02 -1.58
C ALA A 10 0.86 15.45 -1.60
N LEU A 11 1.55 15.52 -2.75
CA LEU A 11 2.94 15.08 -2.89
C LEU A 11 3.89 15.91 -2.02
N ARG A 12 3.71 17.24 -1.98
CA ARG A 12 4.48 18.10 -1.07
C ARG A 12 4.23 17.79 0.40
N LEU A 13 3.01 17.44 0.78
CA LEU A 13 2.71 17.00 2.15
C LEU A 13 3.38 15.66 2.45
N VAL A 14 3.35 14.72 1.51
CA VAL A 14 3.99 13.40 1.63
C VAL A 14 5.52 13.53 1.76
N GLU A 15 6.12 14.42 0.97
CA GLU A 15 7.55 14.75 1.04
C GLU A 15 7.90 15.35 2.41
N ARG A 16 7.12 16.32 2.88
CA ARG A 16 7.29 16.92 4.23
C ARG A 16 7.13 15.89 5.35
N ALA A 17 6.21 14.94 5.20
CA ALA A 17 6.01 13.84 6.14
C ALA A 17 7.09 12.73 6.03
N GLY A 18 8.04 12.86 5.10
CA GLY A 18 9.24 12.04 5.04
C GLY A 18 9.04 10.63 4.47
N LEU A 19 8.08 10.41 3.57
CA LEU A 19 7.80 9.07 3.03
C LEU A 19 9.04 8.39 2.44
N GLU A 20 9.85 9.11 1.66
CA GLU A 20 11.03 8.52 1.03
C GLU A 20 12.05 8.04 2.06
N HIS A 21 12.26 8.83 3.11
CA HIS A 21 13.14 8.47 4.22
C HIS A 21 12.61 7.25 4.97
N LEU A 22 11.31 7.24 5.31
CA LEU A 22 10.67 6.10 5.97
C LEU A 22 10.79 4.81 5.13
N VAL A 23 10.58 4.90 3.82
CA VAL A 23 10.74 3.72 2.95
C VAL A 23 12.21 3.29 2.87
N GLY A 24 13.14 4.22 2.72
CA GLY A 24 14.57 3.94 2.63
C GLY A 24 15.13 3.28 3.90
N GLU A 25 14.62 3.65 5.08
CA GLU A 25 15.05 3.05 6.34
C GLU A 25 14.40 1.69 6.62
N GLN A 26 13.13 1.51 6.24
CA GLN A 26 12.33 0.38 6.72
C GLN A 26 12.19 -0.74 5.70
N MET A 27 12.35 -0.46 4.40
CA MET A 27 12.20 -1.46 3.36
C MET A 27 13.54 -1.98 2.89
N VAL A 28 13.70 -3.30 2.98
CA VAL A 28 14.85 -3.98 2.38
C VAL A 28 14.42 -4.45 0.99
N PRO A 29 15.10 -4.03 -0.10
CA PRO A 29 14.78 -4.48 -1.45
C PRO A 29 14.79 -6.01 -1.55
N ALA A 30 13.70 -6.58 -2.07
CA ALA A 30 13.53 -8.04 -2.13
C ALA A 30 14.42 -8.73 -3.18
N ALA A 31 14.93 -7.99 -4.17
CA ALA A 31 15.73 -8.42 -5.31
C ALA A 31 16.12 -7.19 -6.15
N ALA A 32 16.69 -7.38 -7.35
CA ALA A 32 16.92 -6.32 -8.34
C ALA A 32 15.65 -5.50 -8.67
N ASP A 33 14.47 -6.11 -8.60
CA ASP A 33 13.18 -5.42 -8.81
C ASP A 33 12.80 -4.46 -7.67
N GLY A 34 13.49 -4.54 -6.53
CA GLY A 34 13.35 -3.64 -5.38
C GLY A 34 14.20 -2.37 -5.43
N VAL A 35 15.03 -2.20 -6.47
CA VAL A 35 15.81 -0.97 -6.67
C VAL A 35 14.85 0.22 -6.79
N ASN A 36 15.18 1.31 -6.09
CA ASN A 36 14.36 2.52 -5.99
C ASN A 36 12.95 2.29 -5.40
N ALA A 37 12.86 1.49 -4.34
CA ALA A 37 11.62 1.27 -3.59
C ALA A 37 10.91 2.56 -3.12
N PRO A 38 11.62 3.62 -2.66
CA PRO A 38 10.99 4.90 -2.32
C PRO A 38 10.20 5.50 -3.48
N ALA A 39 10.83 5.68 -4.65
CA ALA A 39 10.14 6.26 -5.80
C ALA A 39 9.00 5.39 -6.32
N LYS A 40 9.19 4.06 -6.36
CA LYS A 40 8.14 3.13 -6.79
C LYS A 40 6.91 3.17 -5.87
N LEU A 41 7.12 3.24 -4.55
CA LEU A 41 6.01 3.40 -3.62
C LEU A 41 5.35 4.78 -3.73
N ALA A 42 6.13 5.85 -3.88
CA ALA A 42 5.59 7.19 -4.09
C ALA A 42 4.71 7.25 -5.35
N LEU A 43 5.12 6.63 -6.45
CA LEU A 43 4.33 6.52 -7.68
C LEU A 43 3.03 5.72 -7.47
N ILE A 44 3.07 4.60 -6.73
CA ILE A 44 1.85 3.83 -6.44
C ILE A 44 0.87 4.65 -5.59
N VAL A 45 1.36 5.34 -4.56
CA VAL A 45 0.53 6.22 -3.71
C VAL A 45 -0.03 7.39 -4.51
N ALA A 46 0.77 8.01 -5.38
CA ALA A 46 0.31 9.08 -6.27
C ALA A 46 -0.78 8.59 -7.23
N GLY A 47 -0.61 7.40 -7.80
CA GLY A 47 -1.61 6.78 -8.66
C GLY A 47 -2.92 6.54 -7.92
N MET A 48 -2.87 5.98 -6.71
CA MET A 48 -4.06 5.80 -5.86
C MET A 48 -4.72 7.14 -5.52
N ALA A 49 -3.94 8.19 -5.23
CA ALA A 49 -4.48 9.54 -5.01
C ALA A 49 -5.12 10.14 -6.28
N CYS A 50 -4.69 9.67 -7.46
CA CYS A 50 -5.30 9.99 -8.75
C CYS A 50 -6.51 9.11 -9.11
N GLY A 51 -6.89 8.17 -8.24
CA GLY A 51 -8.02 7.27 -8.46
C GLY A 51 -7.67 5.95 -9.14
N ALA A 52 -6.38 5.59 -9.26
CA ALA A 52 -6.00 4.26 -9.73
C ALA A 52 -6.40 3.18 -8.71
N ASP A 53 -7.23 2.24 -9.11
CA ASP A 53 -7.62 1.08 -8.32
C ASP A 53 -7.05 -0.25 -8.87
N SER A 54 -6.50 -0.23 -10.09
CA SER A 54 -5.70 -1.32 -10.67
C SER A 54 -4.26 -0.91 -11.01
N ILE A 55 -3.39 -1.89 -11.21
CA ILE A 55 -2.00 -1.65 -11.66
C ILE A 55 -1.99 -0.94 -13.02
N ASN A 56 -2.92 -1.26 -13.91
CA ASN A 56 -2.99 -0.65 -15.23
C ASN A 56 -3.36 0.83 -15.15
N ASP A 57 -4.18 1.23 -14.17
CA ASP A 57 -4.62 2.62 -14.01
C ASP A 57 -3.49 3.54 -13.53
N LEU A 58 -2.37 2.97 -13.05
CA LEU A 58 -1.15 3.72 -12.77
C LEU A 58 -0.55 4.39 -14.03
N ASP A 59 -0.93 3.93 -15.24
CA ASP A 59 -0.54 4.57 -16.50
C ASP A 59 -1.13 5.99 -16.63
N THR A 60 -2.17 6.32 -15.86
CA THR A 60 -2.70 7.69 -15.73
C THR A 60 -1.62 8.68 -15.31
N LEU A 61 -0.60 8.26 -14.54
CA LEU A 61 0.52 9.13 -14.19
C LEU A 61 1.41 9.48 -15.39
N ARG A 62 1.38 8.68 -16.46
CA ARG A 62 2.17 8.87 -17.68
C ARG A 62 1.45 9.70 -18.74
N HIS A 63 0.16 9.97 -18.51
CA HIS A 63 -0.69 10.77 -19.38
C HIS A 63 -1.13 12.06 -18.66
N GLY A 64 -1.43 13.12 -19.41
CA GLY A 64 -2.05 14.33 -18.84
C GLY A 64 -1.13 15.38 -18.20
N GLY A 65 0.16 15.46 -18.56
CA GLY A 65 1.05 16.56 -18.15
C GLY A 65 1.73 16.37 -16.79
N MET A 66 1.62 15.19 -16.19
CA MET A 66 2.19 14.87 -14.87
C MET A 66 3.72 14.67 -14.88
N GLY A 67 4.35 14.70 -16.06
CA GLY A 67 5.82 14.65 -16.20
C GLY A 67 6.54 15.86 -15.59
N GLU A 68 5.83 16.96 -15.29
CA GLU A 68 6.39 18.09 -14.53
C GLU A 68 6.39 17.86 -13.01
N LEU A 69 5.62 16.88 -12.51
CA LEU A 69 5.53 16.56 -11.08
C LEU A 69 6.46 15.43 -10.66
N PHE A 70 6.99 14.66 -11.62
CA PHE A 70 7.85 13.50 -11.36
C PHE A 70 9.03 13.50 -12.32
N ASP A 71 10.26 13.43 -11.78
CA ASP A 71 11.50 13.35 -12.56
C ASP A 71 11.70 12.00 -13.29
N GLY A 72 10.71 11.11 -13.22
CA GLY A 72 10.69 9.82 -13.93
C GLY A 72 9.54 8.93 -13.46
N ILE A 73 8.69 8.52 -14.40
CA ILE A 73 7.52 7.67 -14.10
C ILE A 73 7.79 6.25 -14.56
N SER A 74 7.80 5.31 -13.62
CA SER A 74 7.90 3.88 -13.91
C SER A 74 6.68 3.37 -14.67
N ALA A 75 6.88 2.48 -15.63
CA ALA A 75 5.76 1.83 -16.32
C ALA A 75 4.93 0.97 -15.34
N PRO A 76 3.61 0.80 -15.58
CA PRO A 76 2.76 -0.08 -14.79
C PRO A 76 3.32 -1.49 -14.59
N SER A 77 3.94 -2.05 -15.64
CA SER A 77 4.59 -3.37 -15.59
C SER A 77 5.77 -3.39 -14.61
N THR A 78 6.57 -2.32 -14.55
CA THR A 78 7.69 -2.18 -13.60
C THR A 78 7.20 -2.11 -12.16
N LEU A 79 6.13 -1.34 -11.90
CA LEU A 79 5.49 -1.26 -10.59
C LEU A 79 4.84 -2.60 -10.21
N GLY A 80 4.27 -3.30 -11.18
CA GLY A 80 3.74 -4.64 -11.02
C GLY A 80 4.82 -5.66 -10.65
N SER A 81 5.98 -5.66 -11.31
CA SER A 81 7.12 -6.52 -10.96
C SER A 81 7.63 -6.24 -9.55
N PHE A 82 7.74 -4.96 -9.18
CA PHE A 82 8.10 -4.56 -7.82
C PHE A 82 7.14 -5.13 -6.77
N LEU A 83 5.82 -5.01 -6.98
CA LEU A 83 4.81 -5.57 -6.07
C LEU A 83 4.83 -7.10 -6.05
N ARG A 84 5.07 -7.76 -7.18
CA ARG A 84 5.17 -9.23 -7.26
C ARG A 84 6.40 -9.78 -6.52
N ALA A 85 7.47 -8.99 -6.41
CA ALA A 85 8.65 -9.34 -5.64
C ALA A 85 8.43 -9.27 -4.11
N PHE A 86 7.27 -8.80 -3.64
CA PHE A 86 7.01 -8.69 -2.20
C PHE A 86 6.85 -10.07 -1.56
N THR A 87 7.71 -10.36 -0.59
CA THR A 87 7.49 -11.42 0.39
C THR A 87 6.61 -10.92 1.52
N TRP A 88 6.16 -11.83 2.38
CA TRP A 88 5.47 -11.45 3.62
C TRP A 88 6.29 -10.50 4.51
N GLY A 89 7.62 -10.62 4.50
CA GLY A 89 8.50 -9.67 5.20
C GLY A 89 8.36 -8.26 4.66
N ASN A 90 8.33 -8.10 3.34
CA ASN A 90 8.18 -6.79 2.67
C ASN A 90 6.80 -6.18 2.94
N VAL A 91 5.75 -7.00 2.99
CA VAL A 91 4.41 -6.54 3.37
C VAL A 91 4.40 -5.99 4.80
N ARG A 92 5.09 -6.66 5.74
CA ARG A 92 5.24 -6.17 7.12
C ARG A 92 6.08 -4.91 7.22
N GLN A 93 7.14 -4.79 6.44
CA GLN A 93 7.93 -3.55 6.35
C GLN A 93 7.06 -2.40 5.82
N ARG A 94 6.27 -2.64 4.78
CA ARG A 94 5.30 -1.65 4.26
C ARG A 94 4.26 -1.26 5.31
N ASP A 95 3.75 -2.21 6.10
CA ASP A 95 2.82 -1.91 7.20
C ASP A 95 3.46 -1.00 8.25
N LYS A 96 4.75 -1.24 8.58
CA LYS A 96 5.51 -0.35 9.46
C LYS A 96 5.66 1.06 8.88
N VAL A 97 6.00 1.17 7.61
CA VAL A 97 6.05 2.47 6.90
C VAL A 97 4.70 3.16 6.95
N ALA A 98 3.60 2.46 6.67
CA ALA A 98 2.26 3.03 6.67
C ALA A 98 1.87 3.59 8.05
N ARG A 99 2.19 2.88 9.14
CA ARG A 99 1.95 3.36 10.51
C ARG A 99 2.76 4.60 10.85
N GLN A 100 4.05 4.61 10.50
CA GLN A 100 4.92 5.77 10.75
C GLN A 100 4.51 6.97 9.89
N MET A 101 4.16 6.72 8.64
CA MET A 101 3.68 7.75 7.72
C MET A 101 2.37 8.37 8.22
N PHE A 102 1.43 7.57 8.73
CA PHE A 102 0.20 8.07 9.32
C PHE A 102 0.47 8.98 10.53
N ALA A 103 1.38 8.56 11.42
CA ALA A 103 1.79 9.38 12.56
C ALA A 103 2.45 10.70 12.12
N ALA A 104 3.33 10.66 11.11
CA ALA A 104 3.98 11.84 10.55
C ALA A 104 2.97 12.80 9.89
N LEU A 105 2.04 12.28 9.09
CA LEU A 105 0.97 13.08 8.48
C LEU A 105 0.10 13.77 9.53
N ALA A 106 -0.24 13.09 10.62
CA ALA A 106 -1.04 13.67 11.71
C ALA A 106 -0.35 14.85 12.42
N GLN A 107 0.98 14.99 12.30
CA GLN A 107 1.71 16.18 12.79
C GLN A 107 1.57 17.38 11.85
N HIS A 108 1.36 17.14 10.56
CA HIS A 108 1.31 18.17 9.52
C HIS A 108 -0.11 18.54 9.08
N THR A 109 -1.10 17.77 9.49
CA THR A 109 -2.50 17.96 9.09
C THR A 109 -3.45 17.68 10.24
N PRO A 110 -4.57 18.44 10.36
CA PRO A 110 -5.59 18.18 11.35
C PRO A 110 -6.46 16.98 10.94
N LEU A 111 -5.85 15.80 10.74
CA LEU A 111 -6.55 14.58 10.27
C LEU A 111 -7.52 14.02 11.30
N LEU A 112 -7.31 14.35 12.58
CA LEU A 112 -8.15 13.91 13.69
C LEU A 112 -8.68 15.15 14.43
N PRO A 113 -9.57 15.94 13.79
CA PRO A 113 -10.24 17.02 14.51
C PRO A 113 -11.06 16.41 15.65
N GLY A 114 -10.93 16.96 16.85
CA GLY A 114 -11.58 16.38 18.03
C GLY A 114 -10.90 15.13 18.59
N LYS A 115 -9.61 14.89 18.31
CA LYS A 115 -8.81 13.81 18.94
C LYS A 115 -8.85 13.79 20.48
N GLU A 116 -9.18 14.91 21.10
CA GLU A 116 -9.36 15.05 22.55
C GLU A 116 -10.66 14.40 23.05
N VAL A 117 -11.58 14.07 22.14
CA VAL A 117 -12.84 13.39 22.43
C VAL A 117 -12.63 11.89 22.20
N LEU A 118 -12.95 11.10 23.22
CA LEU A 118 -12.90 9.64 23.13
C LEU A 118 -13.90 9.16 22.06
N ALA A 119 -13.37 8.45 21.05
CA ALA A 119 -14.17 7.75 20.04
C ALA A 119 -13.91 6.25 20.12
N TYR A 120 -14.98 5.45 20.10
CA TYR A 120 -14.88 4.01 19.96
C TYR A 120 -14.92 3.67 18.46
N LEU A 121 -13.84 3.08 17.96
CA LEU A 121 -13.72 2.57 16.60
C LEU A 121 -13.70 1.05 16.67
N ASP A 122 -14.75 0.42 16.18
CA ASP A 122 -14.77 -1.03 16.02
C ASP A 122 -14.11 -1.38 14.67
N ILE A 123 -13.04 -2.17 14.73
CA ILE A 123 -12.33 -2.67 13.55
C ILE A 123 -12.59 -4.17 13.49
N ASP A 124 -13.67 -4.54 12.81
CA ASP A 124 -13.99 -5.94 12.59
C ASP A 124 -12.93 -6.61 11.71
N SER A 125 -12.15 -7.50 12.31
CA SER A 125 -11.25 -8.37 11.57
C SER A 125 -11.98 -9.67 11.20
N MET A 126 -12.16 -9.92 9.91
CA MET A 126 -12.68 -11.21 9.44
C MET A 126 -11.53 -12.18 9.18
N GLN A 127 -11.45 -13.26 9.95
CA GLN A 127 -10.53 -14.35 9.65
C GLN A 127 -11.05 -15.13 8.44
N ARG A 128 -10.24 -15.18 7.37
CA ARG A 128 -10.52 -15.95 6.17
C ARG A 128 -9.62 -17.19 6.15
N CYS A 129 -10.20 -18.32 5.74
CA CYS A 129 -9.42 -19.50 5.45
C CYS A 129 -8.50 -19.25 4.27
N THR A 130 -7.19 -19.39 4.49
CA THR A 130 -6.17 -19.32 3.44
C THR A 130 -5.69 -20.73 3.14
N TYR A 131 -5.63 -21.09 1.85
CA TYR A 131 -5.19 -22.41 1.40
C TYR A 131 -3.82 -22.32 0.71
N GLY A 132 -3.07 -23.42 0.75
CA GLY A 132 -1.77 -23.56 0.10
C GLY A 132 -0.62 -23.64 1.09
N HIS A 133 0.16 -24.72 1.04
CA HIS A 133 1.29 -24.97 1.93
C HIS A 133 2.41 -23.92 1.81
N ALA A 134 2.55 -23.30 0.64
CA ALA A 134 3.52 -22.24 0.40
C ALA A 134 2.97 -20.82 0.66
N LYS A 135 1.73 -20.68 1.14
CA LYS A 135 1.11 -19.37 1.38
C LYS A 135 1.84 -18.67 2.54
N GLN A 136 2.58 -17.62 2.21
CA GLN A 136 3.22 -16.80 3.22
C GLN A 136 2.19 -15.98 4.02
N GLY A 137 2.48 -15.74 5.30
CA GLY A 137 1.63 -14.93 6.18
C GLY A 137 0.40 -15.65 6.75
N SER A 138 0.19 -16.94 6.46
CA SER A 138 -0.85 -17.72 7.12
C SER A 138 -0.48 -17.95 8.59
N GLY A 139 -1.44 -17.77 9.49
CA GLY A 139 -1.28 -18.03 10.91
C GLY A 139 -2.62 -18.25 11.59
N PHE A 140 -2.59 -18.77 12.82
CA PHE A 140 -3.80 -18.89 13.62
C PHE A 140 -4.16 -17.54 14.23
N GLY A 141 -5.40 -17.10 14.04
CA GLY A 141 -5.92 -15.87 14.65
C GLY A 141 -6.24 -16.03 16.14
N HIS A 142 -6.63 -14.92 16.77
CA HIS A 142 -6.91 -14.83 18.22
C HIS A 142 -8.09 -15.69 18.66
N THR A 143 -9.06 -15.87 17.78
CA THR A 143 -10.18 -16.82 17.92
C THR A 143 -9.73 -18.21 17.49
N LYS A 144 -8.77 -18.81 18.20
CA LYS A 144 -8.31 -20.17 17.91
C LYS A 144 -9.41 -21.16 18.27
N ASN A 145 -10.39 -21.33 17.38
CA ASN A 145 -11.51 -22.25 17.59
C ASN A 145 -11.18 -23.61 16.97
N PRO A 146 -10.88 -24.66 17.77
CA PRO A 146 -10.59 -25.99 17.25
C PRO A 146 -11.74 -26.63 16.47
N ARG A 147 -12.95 -26.05 16.52
CA ARG A 147 -14.13 -26.50 15.76
C ARG A 147 -14.36 -25.75 14.45
N GLN A 148 -13.64 -24.67 14.17
CA GLN A 148 -13.80 -23.92 12.91
C GLN A 148 -13.10 -24.70 11.77
N LYS A 149 -13.85 -25.62 11.15
CA LYS A 149 -13.42 -26.29 9.93
C LYS A 149 -13.49 -25.30 8.78
N CYS A 150 -12.35 -24.96 8.21
CA CYS A 150 -12.31 -24.34 6.89
C CYS A 150 -12.94 -25.30 5.88
N PRO A 151 -13.99 -24.91 5.14
CA PRO A 151 -14.53 -25.76 4.07
C PRO A 151 -13.39 -26.08 3.09
N GLY A 152 -13.25 -27.32 2.65
CA GLY A 152 -12.26 -27.66 1.62
C GLY A 152 -12.50 -26.82 0.35
N PRO A 153 -11.48 -26.61 -0.52
CA PRO A 153 -11.70 -25.94 -1.79
C PRO A 153 -12.86 -26.63 -2.52
N ARG A 154 -13.90 -25.89 -2.88
CA ARG A 154 -14.95 -26.43 -3.76
C ARG A 154 -14.27 -26.75 -5.07
N ALA A 155 -14.37 -28.01 -5.49
CA ALA A 155 -14.12 -28.38 -6.87
C ALA A 155 -15.20 -27.70 -7.73
N GLU A 156 -14.95 -26.46 -8.15
CA GLU A 156 -15.67 -25.88 -9.27
C GLU A 156 -15.29 -26.71 -10.49
N ARG A 157 -16.27 -27.49 -10.97
CA ARG A 157 -16.20 -28.13 -12.28
C ARG A 157 -16.12 -27.00 -13.28
N ALA A 158 -14.99 -26.89 -13.97
CA ALA A 158 -14.89 -26.12 -15.18
C ALA A 158 -15.97 -26.61 -16.15
N CYS A 159 -16.81 -25.69 -16.63
CA CYS A 159 -17.59 -25.87 -17.84
C CYS A 159 -16.85 -25.18 -18.98
#